data_AF-A0A7J6U647-F1
#
_entry.id   AF-A0A7J6U647-F1
#
_cell.length_a   1.000
_cell.length_b   1.000
_cell.length_c   1.000
_cell.angle_alpha   90.00
_cell.angle_beta   90.00
_cell.angle_gamma   90.00
#
_symmetry.space_group_name_H-M   'P 1'
#
loop_
_entity.id
_entity.type
_entity.pdbx_description
1 polymer ?
#
loop_
_entity_poly.entity_id
_entity_poly.type
_entity_poly.pdbx_seq_one_letter_code
_entity_poly.pdbx_strand_id
1 'polypeptide(L)'
;MSSCTSFLKVSFLAMAAWVGVFAMWLGYKLRDPARAVPSTYLVQDCGSNELTSVQQQLAHPEVPYHCGIVKLFSSPNVSVEAYVQPDGGKGWSNAGRIKAYGHVYQVDSLMDRNLAGAMDRSSELGPADTFILTHPHPDHIGGITAYKNLTTAIMHEKMRPV
;
A
#
# COMPACT_ATOMS: atom_id res chain seq x y z
N MET A 1 -20.45 57.51 15.82
CA MET A 1 -20.90 56.17 15.38
C MET A 1 -19.81 55.39 14.64
N SER A 2 -18.58 55.28 15.19
CA SER A 2 -17.42 54.67 14.49
C SER A 2 -16.83 53.43 15.21
N SER A 3 -17.25 53.13 16.43
CA SER A 3 -16.66 52.03 17.23
C SER A 3 -17.31 50.66 16.95
N CYS A 4 -18.56 50.65 16.49
CA CYS A 4 -19.35 49.41 16.31
C CYS A 4 -18.90 48.57 15.10
N THR A 5 -18.39 49.20 14.04
CA THR A 5 -17.96 48.52 12.81
C THR A 5 -16.58 47.87 12.93
N SER A 6 -15.72 48.35 13.83
CA SER A 6 -14.38 47.78 14.04
C SER A 6 -14.43 46.49 14.86
N PHE A 7 -15.27 46.45 15.91
CA PHE A 7 -15.48 45.25 16.72
C PHE A 7 -16.07 44.08 15.93
N LEU A 8 -17.00 44.35 15.00
CA LEU A 8 -17.59 43.31 14.13
C LEU A 8 -16.57 42.69 13.16
N LYS A 9 -15.62 43.48 12.64
CA LYS A 9 -14.57 42.99 11.73
C LYS A 9 -13.50 42.17 12.44
N VAL A 10 -13.09 42.60 13.64
CA VAL A 10 -12.13 41.88 14.48
C VAL A 10 -12.70 40.54 14.93
N SER A 11 -13.99 40.49 15.29
CA SER A 11 -14.66 39.24 15.66
C SER A 11 -14.82 38.28 14.48
N PHE A 12 -15.10 38.77 13.27
CA PHE A 12 -15.16 37.92 12.06
C PHE A 12 -13.80 37.29 11.71
N LEU A 13 -12.72 38.07 11.78
CA LEU A 13 -11.36 37.58 11.51
C LEU A 13 -10.91 36.55 12.55
N ALA A 14 -11.19 36.78 13.83
CA ALA A 14 -10.89 35.83 14.90
C ALA A 14 -11.67 34.52 14.70
N MET A 15 -12.95 34.60 14.34
CA MET A 15 -13.77 33.41 14.10
C MET A 15 -13.29 32.63 12.86
N ALA A 16 -12.93 33.31 11.77
CA ALA A 16 -12.38 32.69 10.58
C ALA A 16 -11.05 31.98 10.84
N ALA A 17 -10.16 32.59 11.65
CA ALA A 17 -8.90 31.97 12.05
C ALA A 17 -9.13 30.69 12.87
N TRP A 18 -10.08 30.71 13.81
CA TRP A 18 -10.44 29.52 14.60
C TRP A 18 -11.07 28.42 13.74
N VAL A 19 -11.90 28.76 12.76
CA VAL A 19 -12.44 27.79 11.79
C VAL A 19 -11.31 27.16 10.96
N GLY A 20 -10.33 27.95 10.52
CA GLY A 20 -9.15 27.43 9.80
C GLY A 20 -8.30 26.49 10.63
N VAL A 21 -8.01 26.84 11.88
CA VAL A 21 -7.26 25.98 12.82
C VAL A 21 -8.04 24.70 13.12
N PHE A 22 -9.36 24.79 13.33
CA PHE A 22 -10.20 23.62 13.55
C PHE A 22 -10.26 22.71 12.32
N ALA A 23 -10.37 23.29 11.11
CA ALA A 23 -10.36 22.53 9.86
C ALA A 23 -9.00 21.83 9.63
N MET A 24 -7.88 22.49 9.93
CA MET A 24 -6.55 21.86 9.87
C MET A 24 -6.39 20.77 10.93
N TRP A 25 -6.84 20.99 12.16
CA TRP A 25 -6.78 20.00 13.23
C TRP A 25 -7.67 18.79 12.93
N LEU A 26 -8.89 19.03 12.43
CA LEU A 26 -9.82 17.98 12.01
C LEU A 26 -9.27 17.22 10.81
N GLY A 27 -8.71 17.91 9.82
CA GLY A 27 -8.00 17.29 8.70
C GLY A 27 -6.81 16.45 9.16
N TYR A 28 -6.04 16.91 10.14
CA TYR A 28 -4.94 16.17 10.75
C TYR A 28 -5.43 14.93 11.53
N LYS A 29 -6.50 15.07 12.31
CA LYS A 29 -7.12 13.95 13.05
C LYS A 29 -7.78 12.92 12.13
N LEU A 30 -8.32 13.36 11.00
CA LEU A 30 -8.96 12.50 10.01
C LEU A 30 -7.97 11.96 8.97
N ARG A 31 -6.73 12.48 8.91
CA ARG A 31 -5.69 12.03 7.97
C ARG A 31 -5.35 10.56 8.14
N ASP A 32 -5.21 10.12 9.39
CA ASP A 32 -4.86 8.74 9.73
C ASP A 32 -6.01 7.77 9.42
N PRO A 33 -7.27 8.01 9.84
CA PRO A 33 -8.38 7.12 9.49
C PRO A 33 -8.78 7.16 8.00
N ALA A 34 -8.57 8.28 7.28
CA ALA A 34 -8.82 8.34 5.83
C ALA A 34 -7.75 7.60 5.00
N ARG A 35 -6.57 7.33 5.58
CA ARG A 35 -5.52 6.46 5.02
C ARG A 35 -5.51 5.07 5.65
N ALA A 36 -6.25 4.87 6.73
CA ALA A 36 -6.34 3.60 7.42
C ALA A 36 -7.27 2.70 6.61
N VAL A 37 -6.65 1.83 5.84
CA VAL A 37 -7.21 0.53 5.54
C VAL A 37 -7.75 -0.06 6.86
N PRO A 38 -9.02 -0.51 6.93
CA PRO A 38 -9.56 -1.02 8.18
C PRO A 38 -8.70 -2.21 8.67
N SER A 39 -8.45 -2.30 9.96
CA SER A 39 -7.53 -3.30 10.54
C SER A 39 -7.93 -4.74 10.25
N THR A 40 -9.21 -4.98 9.95
CA THR A 40 -9.75 -6.28 9.52
C THR A 40 -9.31 -6.69 8.11
N TYR A 41 -8.90 -5.72 7.29
CA TYR A 41 -8.37 -5.93 5.94
C TYR A 41 -6.82 -5.90 5.94
N LEU A 42 -6.19 -5.26 6.93
CA LEU A 42 -4.76 -5.35 7.21
C LEU A 42 -4.40 -6.76 7.70
N VAL A 43 -4.42 -7.75 6.80
CA VAL A 43 -3.86 -9.07 7.08
C VAL A 43 -2.34 -8.90 7.11
N GLN A 44 -1.84 -8.51 8.29
CA GLN A 44 -0.40 -8.36 8.56
C GLN A 44 0.34 -9.70 8.48
N ASP A 45 -0.40 -10.81 8.57
CA ASP A 45 0.17 -12.15 8.58
C ASP A 45 -0.72 -13.13 7.81
N CYS A 46 -0.37 -13.37 6.54
CA CYS A 46 -0.95 -14.46 5.77
C CYS A 46 -0.63 -15.85 6.35
N GLY A 47 0.18 -15.94 7.41
CA GLY A 47 0.47 -17.15 8.18
C GLY A 47 -0.56 -17.50 9.26
N SER A 48 -1.54 -16.63 9.55
CA SER A 48 -2.69 -17.03 10.36
C SER A 48 -3.66 -17.81 9.48
N ASN A 49 -3.69 -19.13 9.65
CA ASN A 49 -4.43 -20.10 8.82
C ASN A 49 -5.97 -19.94 8.80
N GLU A 50 -6.55 -18.92 9.44
CA GLU A 50 -8.00 -18.70 9.41
C GLU A 50 -8.36 -17.49 8.53
N LEU A 51 -9.07 -17.80 7.44
CA LEU A 51 -9.75 -16.80 6.64
C LEU A 51 -10.75 -16.04 7.51
N THR A 52 -10.71 -14.72 7.47
CA THR A 52 -11.79 -13.88 8.02
C THR A 52 -13.12 -14.25 7.37
N SER A 53 -14.23 -14.03 8.07
CA SER A 53 -15.58 -14.25 7.53
C SER A 53 -15.85 -13.48 6.23
N VAL A 54 -15.20 -12.32 6.04
CA VAL A 54 -15.26 -11.54 4.81
C VAL A 54 -14.51 -12.25 3.67
N GLN A 55 -13.30 -12.76 3.90
CA GLN A 55 -12.54 -13.51 2.89
C GLN A 55 -13.28 -14.79 2.49
N GLN A 56 -13.92 -15.49 3.44
CA GLN A 56 -14.73 -16.66 3.14
C GLN A 56 -15.95 -16.33 2.25
N GLN A 57 -16.56 -15.15 2.44
CA GLN A 57 -17.71 -14.71 1.64
C GLN A 57 -17.33 -14.24 0.24
N LEU A 58 -16.13 -13.67 0.06
CA LEU A 58 -15.65 -13.17 -1.23
C LEU A 58 -14.93 -14.25 -2.06
N ALA A 59 -14.52 -15.36 -1.46
CA ALA A 59 -13.86 -16.45 -2.15
C ALA A 59 -14.78 -17.09 -3.20
N HIS A 60 -14.27 -17.26 -4.42
CA HIS A 60 -14.98 -18.03 -5.44
C HIS A 60 -14.97 -19.52 -5.03
N PRO A 61 -16.11 -20.23 -5.07
CA PRO A 61 -16.20 -21.61 -4.57
C PRO A 61 -15.28 -22.59 -5.31
N GLU A 62 -14.91 -22.29 -6.55
CA GLU A 62 -14.00 -23.12 -7.36
C GLU A 62 -12.53 -22.66 -7.32
N VAL A 63 -12.26 -21.46 -6.82
CA VAL A 63 -10.90 -20.90 -6.72
C VAL A 63 -10.67 -20.56 -5.25
N PRO A 64 -10.22 -21.53 -4.43
CA PRO A 64 -10.02 -21.30 -3.01
C PRO A 64 -9.09 -20.11 -2.82
N TYR A 65 -9.51 -19.17 -1.99
CA TYR A 65 -8.74 -17.99 -1.71
C TYR A 65 -7.48 -18.38 -0.89
N HIS A 66 -6.33 -17.86 -1.31
CA HIS A 66 -5.06 -17.98 -0.63
C HIS A 66 -4.40 -16.61 -0.57
N CYS A 67 -4.07 -16.11 0.62
CA CYS A 67 -3.13 -15.00 0.77
C CYS A 67 -1.72 -15.47 1.02
N GLY A 68 -0.77 -14.57 0.75
CA GLY A 68 0.63 -14.78 0.98
C GLY A 68 1.31 -15.28 -0.29
N ILE A 69 2.46 -15.93 -0.13
CA ILE A 69 3.28 -16.34 -1.25
C ILE A 69 2.69 -17.57 -1.95
N VAL A 70 2.55 -17.48 -3.27
CA VAL A 70 2.14 -18.58 -4.14
C VAL A 70 3.25 -18.79 -5.17
N LYS A 71 3.77 -20.01 -5.24
CA LYS A 71 4.76 -20.38 -6.27
C LYS A 71 4.01 -20.65 -7.56
N LEU A 72 4.21 -19.79 -8.56
CA LEU A 72 3.53 -19.88 -9.85
C LEU A 72 4.31 -20.72 -10.86
N PHE A 73 5.64 -20.67 -10.81
CA PHE A 73 6.49 -21.39 -11.76
C PHE A 73 7.88 -21.65 -11.18
N SER A 74 8.47 -22.79 -11.49
CA SER A 74 9.86 -23.09 -11.14
C SER A 74 10.54 -23.97 -12.20
N SER A 75 11.72 -23.56 -12.59
CA SER A 75 12.65 -24.25 -13.49
C SER A 75 14.08 -24.00 -13.02
N PRO A 76 15.10 -24.69 -13.57
CA PRO A 76 16.49 -24.47 -13.18
C PRO A 76 16.99 -23.02 -13.32
N ASN A 77 16.40 -22.24 -14.24
CA ASN A 77 16.87 -20.89 -14.57
C ASN A 77 15.90 -19.78 -14.18
N VAL A 78 14.63 -20.11 -13.98
CA VAL A 78 13.56 -19.14 -13.72
C VAL A 78 12.62 -19.67 -12.64
N SER A 79 12.35 -18.84 -11.64
CA SER A 79 11.33 -19.07 -10.62
C SER A 79 10.42 -17.85 -10.50
N VAL A 80 9.13 -18.07 -10.32
CA VAL A 80 8.10 -17.02 -10.22
C VAL A 80 7.24 -17.27 -9.01
N GLU A 81 7.10 -16.24 -8.18
CA GLU A 81 6.23 -16.21 -7.01
C GLU A 81 5.29 -14.99 -7.08
N ALA A 82 4.08 -15.13 -6.54
CA ALA A 82 3.16 -14.02 -6.35
C ALA A 82 2.77 -13.91 -4.88
N TYR A 83 2.74 -12.69 -4.35
CA TYR A 83 2.16 -12.39 -3.06
C TYR A 83 0.72 -11.93 -3.26
N VAL A 84 -0.22 -12.77 -2.85
CA VAL A 84 -1.66 -12.57 -3.07
C VAL A 84 -2.31 -11.93 -1.84
N GLN A 85 -3.10 -10.87 -2.07
CA GLN A 85 -3.82 -10.13 -1.03
C GLN A 85 -5.30 -10.59 -0.86
N PRO A 86 -5.92 -10.29 0.29
CA PRO A 86 -7.26 -10.71 0.71
C PRO A 86 -8.46 -10.63 -0.20
N ASP A 87 -8.63 -9.57 -0.97
CA ASP A 87 -9.96 -9.31 -1.49
C ASP A 87 -9.97 -8.74 -2.92
N GLY A 88 -8.81 -8.59 -3.57
CA GLY A 88 -8.71 -7.97 -4.90
C GLY A 88 -9.48 -6.64 -5.01
N GLY A 89 -9.78 -6.03 -3.86
CA GLY A 89 -10.68 -4.90 -3.73
C GLY A 89 -10.00 -3.62 -4.18
N LYS A 90 -10.77 -2.54 -4.28
CA LYS A 90 -10.21 -1.23 -4.60
C LYS A 90 -9.30 -0.78 -3.45
N GLY A 91 -7.98 -0.71 -3.72
CA GLY A 91 -6.96 -0.30 -2.75
C GLY A 91 -5.99 -1.40 -2.33
N TRP A 92 -6.08 -2.59 -2.95
CA TRP A 92 -5.19 -3.71 -2.69
C TRP A 92 -4.63 -4.27 -3.99
N SER A 93 -3.30 -4.31 -4.09
CA SER A 93 -2.61 -4.97 -5.21
C SER A 93 -1.98 -6.29 -4.77
N ASN A 94 -1.83 -7.21 -5.71
CA ASN A 94 -0.83 -8.26 -5.58
C ASN A 94 0.56 -7.69 -5.90
N ALA A 95 1.58 -8.42 -5.52
CA ALA A 95 2.95 -8.19 -5.96
C ALA A 95 3.58 -9.51 -6.39
N GLY A 96 4.70 -9.46 -7.11
CA GLY A 96 5.34 -10.65 -7.64
C GLY A 96 6.86 -10.62 -7.51
N ARG A 97 7.47 -11.79 -7.52
CA ARG A 97 8.92 -11.96 -7.66
C ARG A 97 9.26 -12.90 -8.79
N ILE A 98 10.29 -12.53 -9.51
CA ILE A 98 10.86 -13.32 -10.59
C ILE A 98 12.34 -13.46 -10.29
N LYS A 99 12.83 -14.69 -10.13
CA LYS A 99 14.25 -14.97 -10.11
C LYS A 99 14.64 -15.49 -11.48
N ALA A 100 15.51 -14.77 -12.18
CA ALA A 100 15.98 -15.16 -13.49
C ALA A 100 17.39 -14.62 -13.73
N TYR A 101 18.25 -15.41 -14.38
CA TYR A 101 19.61 -14.99 -14.77
C TYR A 101 20.46 -14.43 -13.61
N GLY A 102 20.32 -14.99 -12.40
CA GLY A 102 21.07 -14.54 -11.21
C GLY A 102 20.50 -13.29 -10.53
N HIS A 103 19.41 -12.73 -11.05
CA HIS A 103 18.76 -11.54 -10.53
C HIS A 103 17.39 -11.86 -9.93
N VAL A 104 16.96 -11.01 -9.00
CA VAL A 104 15.61 -11.06 -8.41
C VAL A 104 14.90 -9.76 -8.72
N TYR A 105 13.86 -9.87 -9.54
CA TYR A 105 12.98 -8.77 -9.92
C TYR A 105 11.73 -8.81 -9.06
N GLN A 106 11.29 -7.67 -8.55
CA GLN A 106 10.04 -7.52 -7.82
C GLN A 106 9.06 -6.66 -8.62
N VAL A 107 7.90 -7.23 -8.92
CA VAL A 107 6.79 -6.55 -9.59
C VAL A 107 5.89 -5.96 -8.53
N ASP A 108 5.76 -4.63 -8.54
CA ASP A 108 5.07 -3.82 -7.54
C ASP A 108 5.59 -4.02 -6.10
N SER A 109 5.14 -3.17 -5.19
CA SER A 109 5.68 -3.10 -3.82
C SER A 109 4.64 -3.13 -2.72
N LEU A 110 3.38 -3.43 -3.08
CA LEU A 110 2.23 -3.41 -2.17
C LEU A 110 1.97 -2.00 -1.60
N MET A 111 0.93 -1.90 -0.77
CA MET A 111 0.41 -0.62 -0.27
C MET A 111 1.32 0.04 0.78
N ASP A 112 1.99 -0.76 1.61
CA ASP A 112 2.81 -0.22 2.70
C ASP A 112 4.04 -1.08 3.03
N ARG A 113 4.89 -0.52 3.89
CA ARG A 113 6.15 -1.16 4.31
C ARG A 113 5.97 -2.47 5.07
N ASN A 114 4.83 -2.67 5.75
CA ASN A 114 4.59 -3.87 6.54
C ASN A 114 4.24 -5.04 5.62
N LEU A 115 3.38 -4.79 4.63
CA LEU A 115 3.03 -5.75 3.58
C LEU A 115 4.25 -6.12 2.73
N ALA A 116 5.02 -5.12 2.29
CA ALA A 116 6.28 -5.35 1.59
C ALA A 116 7.24 -6.22 2.43
N GLY A 117 7.39 -5.91 3.72
CA GLY A 117 8.20 -6.71 4.64
C GLY A 117 7.66 -8.12 4.88
N ALA A 118 6.34 -8.33 4.83
CA ALA A 118 5.75 -9.67 4.93
C ALA A 118 6.06 -10.51 3.68
N MET A 119 5.89 -9.93 2.49
CA MET A 119 6.31 -10.55 1.24
C MET A 119 7.79 -10.92 1.23
N ASP A 120 8.66 -10.01 1.69
CA ASP A 120 10.10 -10.28 1.80
C ASP A 120 10.41 -11.50 2.66
N ARG A 121 9.74 -11.63 3.82
CA ARG A 121 9.94 -12.75 4.74
C ARG A 121 9.38 -14.07 4.20
N SER A 122 8.33 -14.02 3.38
CA SER A 122 7.67 -15.21 2.84
C SER A 122 8.32 -15.76 1.57
N SER A 123 9.04 -14.94 0.81
CA SER A 123 9.63 -15.35 -0.47
C SER A 123 10.91 -16.17 -0.30
N GLU A 124 11.07 -17.21 -1.12
CA GLU A 124 12.27 -18.05 -1.13
C GLU A 124 13.34 -17.55 -2.11
N LEU A 125 13.03 -16.53 -2.92
CA LEU A 125 13.89 -16.08 -4.01
C LEU A 125 15.03 -15.17 -3.55
N GLY A 126 14.96 -14.66 -2.32
CA GLY A 126 15.91 -13.69 -1.76
C GLY A 126 15.50 -12.23 -2.00
N PRO A 127 16.34 -11.26 -1.59
CA PRO A 127 16.04 -9.84 -1.77
C PRO A 127 16.03 -9.46 -3.25
N ALA A 128 15.08 -8.59 -3.63
CA ALA A 128 15.02 -8.04 -4.97
C ALA A 128 16.12 -6.99 -5.20
N ASP A 129 16.76 -7.03 -6.37
CA ASP A 129 17.73 -6.03 -6.82
C ASP A 129 17.10 -4.98 -7.74
N THR A 130 16.00 -5.35 -8.41
CA THR A 130 15.32 -4.54 -9.43
C THR A 130 13.82 -4.54 -9.17
N PHE A 131 13.21 -3.37 -9.19
CA PHE A 131 11.76 -3.22 -9.09
C PHE A 131 11.15 -2.93 -10.45
N ILE A 132 9.99 -3.50 -10.71
CA ILE A 132 9.16 -3.25 -11.89
C ILE A 132 7.83 -2.70 -11.37
N LEU A 133 7.63 -1.39 -11.50
CA LEU A 133 6.43 -0.72 -11.01
C LEU A 133 5.46 -0.55 -12.16
N THR A 134 4.29 -1.17 -12.03
CA THR A 134 3.34 -1.29 -13.14
C THR A 134 2.63 0.03 -13.42
N HIS A 135 2.24 0.78 -12.39
CA HIS A 135 1.52 2.06 -12.52
C HIS A 135 1.54 2.88 -11.21
N PRO A 136 1.18 4.18 -11.21
CA PRO A 136 1.45 5.08 -10.07
C PRO A 136 0.45 5.00 -8.91
N HIS A 137 -0.36 3.95 -8.81
CA HIS A 137 -1.33 3.87 -7.71
C HIS A 137 -0.64 3.47 -6.39
N PRO A 138 -1.04 4.05 -5.24
CA PRO A 138 -0.39 3.82 -3.95
C PRO A 138 -0.29 2.35 -3.55
N ASP A 139 -1.27 1.52 -3.92
CA ASP A 139 -1.29 0.09 -3.66
C ASP A 139 -0.22 -0.69 -4.43
N HIS A 140 0.34 -0.12 -5.51
CA HIS A 140 1.42 -0.71 -6.29
C HIS A 140 2.81 -0.18 -5.89
N ILE A 141 2.90 1.05 -5.39
CA ILE A 141 4.20 1.74 -5.14
C ILE A 141 4.47 2.09 -3.68
N GLY A 142 3.49 2.00 -2.78
CA GLY A 142 3.58 2.53 -1.43
C GLY A 142 4.60 1.81 -0.55
N GLY A 143 4.74 0.49 -0.70
CA GLY A 143 5.65 -0.32 0.06
C GLY A 143 7.12 -0.21 -0.36
N ILE A 144 7.46 0.52 -1.43
CA ILE A 144 8.85 0.87 -1.78
C ILE A 144 9.61 1.42 -0.58
N THR A 145 8.91 2.15 0.31
CA THR A 145 9.47 2.73 1.53
C THR A 145 10.08 1.71 2.51
N ALA A 146 9.80 0.41 2.36
CA ALA A 146 10.47 -0.65 3.12
C ALA A 146 11.94 -0.87 2.68
N TYR A 147 12.27 -0.53 1.43
CA TYR A 147 13.55 -0.87 0.80
C TYR A 147 14.48 0.34 0.82
N LYS A 148 15.52 0.27 1.66
CA LYS A 148 16.51 1.35 1.81
C LYS A 148 17.53 1.41 0.68
N ASN A 149 17.80 0.27 0.05
CA ASN A 149 18.85 0.09 -0.96
C ASN A 149 18.23 -0.38 -2.27
N LEU A 150 17.31 0.42 -2.84
CA LEU A 150 16.71 0.11 -4.12
C LEU A 150 17.68 0.54 -5.23
N THR A 151 18.31 -0.44 -5.88
CA THR A 151 19.37 -0.18 -6.86
C THR A 151 18.79 0.26 -8.21
N THR A 152 17.72 -0.40 -8.65
CA THR A 152 17.13 -0.20 -9.98
C THR A 152 15.61 -0.23 -9.91
N ALA A 153 14.95 0.70 -10.62
CA ALA A 153 13.51 0.67 -10.85
C ALA A 153 13.19 0.84 -12.34
N ILE A 154 12.39 -0.08 -12.87
CA ILE A 154 11.76 -0.02 -14.19
C ILE A 154 10.34 0.46 -13.97
N MET A 155 9.98 1.60 -14.55
CA MET A 155 8.67 2.22 -14.40
C MET A 155 8.30 3.00 -15.64
N HIS A 156 7.02 3.27 -15.84
CA HIS A 156 6.56 4.17 -16.88
C HIS A 156 7.12 5.59 -16.64
N GLU A 157 7.50 6.32 -17.69
CA GLU A 157 8.16 7.65 -17.59
C GLU A 157 7.37 8.67 -16.73
N LYS A 158 6.03 8.64 -16.83
CA LYS A 158 5.10 9.45 -16.03
C LYS A 158 5.16 9.20 -14.51
N MET A 159 5.79 8.11 -14.08
CA MET A 159 5.98 7.76 -12.67
C MET A 159 7.32 8.28 -12.11
N ARG A 160 8.18 8.87 -12.96
CA ARG A 160 9.46 9.40 -12.54
C ARG A 160 9.23 10.50 -11.47
N PRO A 161 9.89 10.41 -10.30
CA PRO A 161 9.86 11.49 -9.33
C PRO A 161 10.35 12.79 -9.99
N VAL A 162 9.57 13.85 -9.87
CA VAL A 162 9.95 15.22 -10.28
C VAL A 162 10.71 15.92 -9.17
#